data_AF-A0A060BZY3-F1
#
_entry.id   AF-A0A060BZY3-F1
#
_cell.length_a   1.000
_cell.length_b   1.000
_cell.length_c   1.000
_cell.angle_alpha   90.00
_cell.angle_beta   90.00
_cell.angle_gamma   90.00
#
_symmetry.space_group_name_H-M   'P 1'
#
loop_
_entity.id
_entity.type
_entity.pdbx_description
1 polymer ?
#
loop_
_entity_poly.entity_id
_entity_poly.type
_entity_poly.pdbx_seq_one_letter_code
_entity_poly.pdbx_strand_id
1 'polypeptide(L)'
;RAFDPSAGIAPHAARQVLRAQAAAAGNAGMVPRRIVSTLDAGLQALAQATLAQHLRELKGRNVSDGAVVVLDNASGDVLAYVGSSGPLSAAAEVDAAAAPRQPGSTLKPLLYAQAIAERRLTAASLLHDAPTDIATQGASTSRRTTTATSRAGYRPAPRWLRRSTG
;
A
#
# COMPACT_ATOMS: atom_id res chain seq x y z
N ARG A 1 34.67 1.10 7.92
CA ARG A 1 33.72 2.23 8.06
C ARG A 1 32.36 1.64 8.41
N ALA A 2 31.76 2.03 9.53
CA ALA A 2 30.37 1.71 9.82
C ALA A 2 29.50 2.50 8.84
N PHE A 3 28.71 1.81 8.01
CA PHE A 3 27.72 2.47 7.17
C PHE A 3 26.54 2.85 8.04
N ASP A 4 25.96 4.03 7.82
CA ASP A 4 24.71 4.42 8.44
C ASP A 4 23.63 3.38 8.06
N PRO A 5 22.79 2.88 8.98
CA PRO A 5 21.72 1.92 8.66
C PRO A 5 20.76 2.42 7.57
N SER A 6 20.69 3.75 7.36
CA SER A 6 19.92 4.40 6.31
C SER A 6 20.67 4.58 4.98
N ALA A 7 21.96 4.23 4.92
CA ALA A 7 22.79 4.46 3.75
C ALA A 7 22.41 3.56 2.55
N GLY A 8 22.43 4.14 1.35
CA GLY A 8 22.17 3.46 0.09
C GLY A 8 20.80 3.76 -0.51
N ILE A 9 20.55 3.24 -1.71
CA ILE A 9 19.33 3.55 -2.47
C ILE A 9 18.09 2.76 -1.99
N ALA A 10 18.24 1.72 -1.16
CA ALA A 10 17.12 0.90 -0.71
C ALA A 10 17.39 0.26 0.68
N PRO A 11 17.56 1.05 1.76
CA PRO A 11 18.00 0.54 3.05
C PRO A 11 17.00 -0.47 3.67
N HIS A 12 15.70 -0.21 3.56
CA HIS A 12 14.65 -1.11 4.09
C HIS A 12 14.60 -2.44 3.33
N ALA A 13 14.71 -2.40 2.00
CA ALA A 13 14.77 -3.60 1.18
C ALA A 13 16.01 -4.44 1.49
N ALA A 14 17.17 -3.79 1.63
CA ALA A 14 18.41 -4.47 2.01
C ALA A 14 18.29 -5.17 3.37
N ARG A 15 17.67 -4.52 4.36
CA ARG A 15 17.38 -5.15 5.68
C ARG A 15 16.46 -6.35 5.55
N GLN A 16 15.41 -6.27 4.75
CA GLN A 16 14.48 -7.39 4.54
C GLN A 16 15.19 -8.59 3.90
N VAL A 17 15.98 -8.36 2.86
CA VAL A 17 16.75 -9.41 2.20
C VAL A 17 17.76 -10.03 3.15
N LEU A 18 18.49 -9.23 3.94
CA LEU A 18 19.43 -9.75 4.94
C LEU A 18 18.73 -10.57 6.03
N ARG A 19 17.56 -10.12 6.52
CA ARG A 19 16.75 -10.88 7.49
C ARG A 19 16.27 -12.20 6.91
N ALA A 20 15.79 -12.20 5.67
CA ALA A 20 15.34 -13.42 5.00
C ALA A 20 16.49 -14.43 4.82
N GLN A 21 17.68 -13.96 4.41
CA GLN A 21 18.88 -14.80 4.29
C GLN A 21 19.36 -15.34 5.63
N ALA A 22 19.35 -14.52 6.68
CA ALA A 22 19.70 -14.97 8.04
C ALA A 22 18.72 -16.03 8.56
N ALA A 23 17.42 -15.86 8.30
CA ALA A 23 16.40 -16.84 8.66
C ALA A 23 16.59 -18.17 7.90
N ALA A 24 16.95 -18.10 6.61
CA ALA A 24 17.21 -19.28 5.78
C ALA A 24 18.51 -20.01 6.16
N ALA A 25 19.54 -19.27 6.60
CA ALA A 25 20.85 -19.84 6.98
C ALA A 25 20.82 -20.59 8.33
N GLY A 26 19.81 -20.36 9.18
CA GLY A 26 19.71 -20.98 10.50
C GLY A 26 20.97 -20.76 11.35
N ASN A 27 21.36 -21.76 12.15
CA ASN A 27 22.57 -21.70 13.00
C ASN A 27 23.89 -21.87 12.23
N ALA A 28 23.84 -22.14 10.91
CA ALA A 28 25.03 -22.43 10.10
C ALA A 28 25.81 -21.16 9.68
N GLY A 29 25.34 -19.97 10.06
CA GLY A 29 26.18 -18.80 10.30
C GLY A 29 26.84 -18.12 9.08
N MET A 30 26.48 -18.45 7.84
CA MET A 30 27.08 -17.81 6.67
C MET A 30 26.05 -17.11 5.79
N VAL A 31 25.94 -15.79 5.96
CA VAL A 31 25.25 -14.90 5.02
C VAL A 31 26.20 -14.64 3.84
N PRO A 32 25.76 -14.78 2.57
CA PRO A 32 26.62 -14.57 1.42
C PRO A 32 27.13 -13.11 1.34
N ARG A 33 28.39 -12.95 0.94
CA ARG A 33 29.05 -11.63 0.80
C ARG A 33 28.44 -10.74 -0.29
N ARG A 34 27.74 -11.35 -1.25
CA ARG A 34 27.01 -10.68 -2.33
C ARG A 34 25.64 -11.32 -2.46
N ILE A 35 24.60 -10.50 -2.45
CA ILE A 35 23.23 -10.92 -2.70
C ILE A 35 22.75 -10.20 -3.95
N VAL A 36 22.25 -10.97 -4.92
CA VAL A 36 21.59 -10.42 -6.10
C VAL A 36 20.11 -10.26 -5.77
N SER A 37 19.56 -9.08 -5.99
CA SER A 37 18.14 -8.76 -5.77
C SER A 37 17.44 -8.48 -7.10
N THR A 38 16.11 -8.52 -7.08
CA THR A 38 15.24 -8.15 -8.21
C THR A 38 15.08 -6.64 -8.40
N LEU A 39 15.63 -5.82 -7.49
CA LEU A 39 15.53 -4.37 -7.56
C LEU A 39 16.19 -3.82 -8.84
N ASP A 40 15.43 -3.06 -9.59
CA ASP A 40 15.93 -2.27 -10.72
C ASP A 40 16.36 -0.88 -10.21
N ALA A 41 17.61 -0.51 -10.50
CA ALA A 41 18.18 0.75 -10.01
C ALA A 41 17.49 1.99 -10.58
N GLY A 42 17.02 1.92 -11.84
CA GLY A 42 16.31 3.01 -12.49
C GLY A 42 14.92 3.25 -11.90
N LEU A 43 14.15 2.17 -11.72
CA LEU A 43 12.84 2.20 -11.07
C LEU A 43 12.96 2.61 -9.60
N GLN A 44 13.99 2.16 -8.90
CA GLN A 44 14.26 2.59 -7.52
C GLN A 44 14.46 4.10 -7.43
N ALA A 45 15.31 4.66 -8.29
CA ALA A 45 15.58 6.10 -8.32
C ALA A 45 14.32 6.90 -8.69
N LEU A 46 13.54 6.43 -9.67
CA LEU A 46 12.29 7.05 -10.08
C LEU A 46 11.25 7.04 -8.95
N ALA A 47 11.10 5.92 -8.26
CA ALA A 47 10.15 5.79 -7.15
C ALA A 47 10.50 6.75 -6.00
N GLN A 48 11.78 6.87 -5.66
CA GLN A 48 12.26 7.83 -4.65
C GLN A 48 11.99 9.27 -5.06
N ALA A 49 12.33 9.64 -6.30
CA ALA A 49 12.12 11.00 -6.81
C ALA A 49 10.63 11.36 -6.82
N THR A 50 9.78 10.43 -7.26
CA THR A 50 8.32 10.61 -7.32
C THR A 50 7.72 10.78 -5.91
N LEU A 51 8.11 9.93 -4.96
CA LEU A 51 7.66 10.05 -3.57
C LEU A 51 8.08 11.40 -2.97
N ALA A 52 9.34 11.78 -3.15
CA ALA A 52 9.87 13.04 -2.63
C ALA A 52 9.19 14.26 -3.27
N GLN A 53 8.82 14.19 -4.56
CA GLN A 53 8.03 15.24 -5.19
C GLN A 53 6.63 15.32 -4.57
N HIS A 54 5.92 14.20 -4.43
CA HIS A 54 4.55 14.22 -3.93
C HIS A 54 4.45 14.69 -2.48
N LEU A 55 5.41 14.30 -1.63
CA LEU A 55 5.45 14.79 -0.24
C LEU A 55 5.74 16.28 -0.15
N ARG A 56 6.54 16.84 -1.07
CA ARG A 56 6.75 18.29 -1.14
C ARG A 56 5.46 19.02 -1.53
N GLU A 57 4.67 18.48 -2.44
CA GLU A 57 3.37 19.04 -2.85
C GLU A 57 2.33 18.97 -1.72
N LEU A 58 2.40 17.93 -0.88
CA LEU A 58 1.51 17.74 0.28
C LEU A 58 2.00 18.44 1.55
N LYS A 59 3.14 19.15 1.49
CA LYS A 59 3.70 19.88 2.62
C LYS A 59 2.66 20.89 3.13
N GLY A 60 2.42 20.88 4.44
CA GLY A 60 1.39 21.72 5.08
C GLY A 60 0.01 21.07 5.19
N ARG A 61 -0.19 19.86 4.65
CA ARG A 61 -1.41 19.05 4.84
C ARG A 61 -1.26 17.95 5.89
N ASN A 62 -0.27 18.10 6.78
CA ASN A 62 0.06 17.12 7.82
C ASN A 62 0.45 15.72 7.30
N VAL A 63 1.03 15.66 6.09
CA VAL A 63 1.59 14.44 5.49
C VAL A 63 3.10 14.54 5.52
N SER A 64 3.75 13.73 6.37
CA SER A 64 5.21 13.68 6.55
C SER A 64 5.85 12.41 5.97
N ASP A 65 5.06 11.34 5.87
CA ASP A 65 5.56 10.00 5.62
C ASP A 65 4.87 9.36 4.43
N GLY A 66 5.62 8.53 3.71
CA GLY A 66 5.10 7.73 2.62
C GLY A 66 6.04 6.60 2.27
N ALA A 67 5.51 5.64 1.53
CA ALA A 67 6.22 4.48 1.06
C ALA A 67 5.74 4.09 -0.33
N VAL A 68 6.60 3.46 -1.11
CA VAL A 68 6.32 2.99 -2.47
C VAL A 68 6.89 1.59 -2.64
N VAL A 69 6.09 0.68 -3.19
CA VAL A 69 6.53 -0.64 -3.61
C VAL A 69 6.08 -0.84 -5.05
N VAL A 70 7.00 -1.26 -5.91
CA VAL A 70 6.74 -1.58 -7.31
C VAL A 70 6.99 -3.06 -7.51
N LEU A 71 6.01 -3.73 -8.10
CA LEU A 71 5.99 -5.18 -8.31
C LEU A 71 5.86 -5.47 -9.80
N ASP A 72 6.55 -6.50 -10.28
CA ASP A 72 6.15 -7.17 -11.51
C ASP A 72 4.92 -8.03 -11.25
N ASN A 73 3.85 -7.85 -12.03
CA ASN A 73 2.59 -8.54 -11.78
C ASN A 73 2.60 -10.01 -12.23
N ALA A 74 3.50 -10.39 -13.15
CA ALA A 74 3.56 -11.74 -13.67
C ALA A 74 4.41 -12.65 -12.77
N SER A 75 5.59 -12.20 -12.36
CA SER A 75 6.50 -12.94 -11.48
C SER A 75 6.25 -12.69 -9.99
N GLY A 76 5.69 -11.54 -9.63
CA GLY A 76 5.58 -11.08 -8.24
C GLY A 76 6.87 -10.46 -7.71
N ASP A 77 7.88 -10.25 -8.55
CA ASP A 77 9.17 -9.70 -8.12
C ASP A 77 9.06 -8.24 -7.67
N VAL A 78 9.76 -7.90 -6.59
CA VAL A 78 9.88 -6.51 -6.13
C VAL A 78 10.94 -5.80 -6.96
N LEU A 79 10.53 -4.85 -7.79
CA LEU A 79 11.40 -4.08 -8.68
C LEU A 79 11.89 -2.78 -8.05
N ALA A 80 11.10 -2.18 -7.16
CA ALA A 80 11.51 -1.03 -6.37
C ALA A 80 10.84 -1.05 -5.00
N TYR A 81 11.57 -0.59 -3.98
CA TYR A 81 11.12 -0.61 -2.59
C TYR A 81 11.64 0.62 -1.84
N VAL A 82 10.71 1.51 -1.49
CA VAL A 82 10.96 2.72 -0.72
C VAL A 82 10.12 2.63 0.54
N GLY A 83 10.71 2.16 1.64
CA GLY A 83 9.99 1.96 2.91
C GLY A 83 9.71 3.24 3.69
N SER A 84 10.38 4.36 3.37
CA SER A 84 10.17 5.65 4.03
C SER A 84 10.58 6.79 3.10
N SER A 85 10.11 8.01 3.39
CA SER A 85 10.51 9.25 2.72
C SER A 85 11.90 9.74 3.10
N GLY A 86 12.65 8.96 3.89
CA GLY A 86 14.06 9.19 4.18
C GLY A 86 14.27 10.50 4.95
N PRO A 87 15.17 11.41 4.52
CA PRO A 87 15.43 12.68 5.21
C PRO A 87 14.22 13.60 5.38
N LEU A 88 13.14 13.37 4.62
CA LEU A 88 11.90 14.14 4.74
C LEU A 88 10.99 13.62 5.88
N SER A 89 11.26 12.42 6.39
CA SER A 89 10.52 11.78 7.48
C SER A 89 11.12 12.12 8.84
N ALA A 90 10.27 12.34 9.85
CA ALA A 90 10.70 12.36 11.25
C ALA A 90 11.06 10.95 11.77
N ALA A 91 10.70 9.91 11.03
CA ALA A 91 10.88 8.51 11.36
C ALA A 91 11.42 7.72 10.14
N ALA A 92 12.53 8.19 9.55
CA ALA A 92 13.15 7.61 8.35
C ALA A 92 13.45 6.11 8.48
N GLU A 93 13.71 5.66 9.70
CA GLU A 93 14.02 4.27 10.08
C GLU A 93 12.79 3.35 10.11
N VAL A 94 11.58 3.90 10.10
CA VAL A 94 10.35 3.12 10.09
C VAL A 94 10.04 2.68 8.67
N ASP A 95 9.92 1.37 8.48
CA ASP A 95 9.45 0.78 7.23
C ASP A 95 7.93 0.89 7.14
N ALA A 96 7.46 2.00 6.59
CA ALA A 96 6.05 2.28 6.38
C ALA A 96 5.42 1.40 5.28
N ALA A 97 6.22 0.76 4.40
CA ALA A 97 5.71 -0.20 3.42
C ALA A 97 5.32 -1.54 4.08
N ALA A 98 6.04 -1.96 5.12
CA ALA A 98 5.72 -3.17 5.88
C ALA A 98 4.75 -2.94 7.06
N ALA A 99 4.48 -1.69 7.43
CA ALA A 99 3.65 -1.35 8.57
C ALA A 99 2.14 -1.64 8.32
N PRO A 100 1.44 -2.38 9.22
CA PRO A 100 0.00 -2.62 9.08
C PRO A 100 -0.81 -1.33 9.11
N ARG A 101 -1.69 -1.13 8.12
CA ARG A 101 -2.62 0.00 8.08
C ARG A 101 -3.99 -0.43 7.57
N GLN A 102 -5.01 0.33 7.96
CA GLN A 102 -6.35 0.16 7.40
C GLN A 102 -6.31 0.53 5.90
N PRO A 103 -6.64 -0.39 4.97
CA PRO A 103 -6.60 -0.10 3.53
C PRO A 103 -7.68 0.92 3.13
N GLY A 104 -8.77 1.01 3.88
CA GLY A 104 -9.89 1.88 3.56
C GLY A 104 -10.52 1.49 2.21
N SER A 105 -10.80 2.48 1.35
CA SER A 105 -11.43 2.22 0.05
C SER A 105 -10.56 1.41 -0.92
N THR A 106 -9.26 1.26 -0.68
CA THR A 106 -8.38 0.43 -1.55
C THR A 106 -8.67 -1.06 -1.43
N LEU A 107 -9.43 -1.49 -0.41
CA LEU A 107 -9.91 -2.86 -0.26
C LEU A 107 -11.06 -3.20 -1.23
N LYS A 108 -11.82 -2.20 -1.69
CA LYS A 108 -13.04 -2.41 -2.49
C LYS A 108 -12.80 -3.25 -3.75
N PRO A 109 -11.77 -3.01 -4.59
CA PRO A 109 -11.55 -3.82 -5.78
C PRO A 109 -11.43 -5.32 -5.49
N LEU A 110 -10.79 -5.70 -4.37
CA LEU A 110 -10.65 -7.09 -3.96
C LEU A 110 -12.02 -7.70 -3.59
N LEU A 111 -12.84 -6.96 -2.84
CA LEU A 111 -14.19 -7.40 -2.49
C LEU A 111 -15.08 -7.58 -3.72
N TYR A 112 -15.00 -6.66 -4.69
CA TYR A 112 -15.75 -6.78 -5.94
C TYR A 112 -15.25 -7.93 -6.80
N ALA A 113 -13.94 -8.12 -6.89
CA ALA A 113 -13.35 -9.23 -7.63
C ALA A 113 -13.83 -10.58 -7.07
N GLN A 114 -13.87 -10.72 -5.74
CA GLN A 114 -14.40 -11.92 -5.09
C GLN A 114 -15.89 -12.12 -5.40
N ALA A 115 -16.72 -11.08 -5.27
CA ALA A 115 -18.15 -11.19 -5.58
C ALA A 115 -18.42 -11.57 -7.05
N ILE A 116 -17.59 -11.10 -7.98
CA ILE A 116 -17.65 -11.49 -9.40
C ILE A 116 -17.19 -12.94 -9.59
N ALA A 117 -16.09 -13.35 -8.96
CA ALA A 117 -15.58 -14.72 -9.03
C ALA A 117 -16.61 -15.73 -8.49
N GLU A 118 -17.31 -15.39 -7.41
CA GLU A 118 -18.40 -16.16 -6.82
C GLU A 118 -19.72 -16.06 -7.61
N ARG A 119 -19.73 -15.35 -8.75
CA ARG A 119 -20.91 -15.08 -9.59
C ARG A 119 -22.08 -14.43 -8.84
N ARG A 120 -21.81 -13.77 -7.73
CA ARG A 120 -22.78 -12.98 -6.95
C ARG A 120 -23.07 -11.63 -7.60
N LEU A 121 -22.09 -11.10 -8.33
CA LEU A 121 -22.21 -9.87 -9.11
C LEU A 121 -21.61 -10.07 -10.51
N THR A 122 -22.07 -9.25 -11.45
CA THR A 122 -21.39 -9.02 -12.72
C THR A 122 -20.98 -7.55 -12.79
N ALA A 123 -20.14 -7.20 -13.77
CA ALA A 123 -19.80 -5.80 -14.02
C ALA A 123 -21.04 -4.93 -14.33
N ALA A 124 -22.15 -5.52 -14.78
CA ALA A 124 -23.40 -4.82 -15.05
C ALA A 124 -24.38 -4.82 -13.87
N SER A 125 -24.07 -5.51 -12.76
CA SER A 125 -24.97 -5.57 -11.62
C SER A 125 -25.27 -4.19 -11.05
N LEU A 126 -26.56 -3.96 -10.81
CA LEU A 126 -27.09 -2.75 -10.20
C LEU A 126 -27.00 -2.87 -8.68
N LEU A 127 -26.21 -1.99 -8.06
CA LEU A 127 -26.08 -1.94 -6.61
C LEU A 127 -26.96 -0.82 -6.06
N HIS A 128 -27.65 -1.14 -4.96
CA HIS A 128 -28.52 -0.20 -4.26
C HIS A 128 -27.67 0.76 -3.42
N ASP A 129 -27.60 2.03 -3.83
CA ASP A 129 -26.86 3.10 -3.16
C ASP A 129 -27.80 3.87 -2.23
N ALA A 130 -28.17 3.26 -1.10
CA ALA A 130 -28.96 3.90 -0.07
C ALA A 130 -28.29 3.77 1.30
N PRO A 131 -28.50 4.75 2.21
CA PRO A 131 -28.05 4.64 3.59
C PRO A 131 -28.52 3.32 4.18
N THR A 132 -27.56 2.50 4.63
CA THR A 132 -27.84 1.18 5.20
C THR A 132 -27.34 1.17 6.62
N ASP A 133 -28.24 0.92 7.57
CA ASP A 133 -27.90 0.71 8.97
C ASP A 133 -27.59 -0.78 9.16
N ILE A 134 -26.33 -1.10 9.44
CA ILE A 134 -25.90 -2.46 9.74
C ILE A 134 -25.71 -2.57 11.25
N ALA A 135 -26.55 -3.38 11.90
CA ALA A 135 -26.42 -3.65 13.32
C ALA A 135 -25.11 -4.43 13.58
N THR A 136 -24.20 -3.84 14.35
CA THR A 136 -22.96 -4.49 14.77
C THR A 136 -23.20 -5.15 16.13
N GLN A 137 -22.81 -6.42 16.30
CA GLN A 137 -22.92 -7.10 17.59
C GLN A 137 -21.96 -6.43 18.59
N GLY A 138 -22.50 -5.70 19.57
CA GLY A 138 -21.73 -4.91 20.54
C GLY A 138 -22.00 -3.40 20.57
N ALA A 139 -23.23 -2.96 20.25
CA ALA A 139 -23.77 -1.63 20.53
C ALA A 139 -22.90 -0.42 20.09
N SER A 140 -22.87 -0.16 18.78
CA SER A 140 -23.07 1.18 18.24
C SER A 140 -23.52 1.05 16.78
N THR A 141 -24.60 1.71 16.40
CA THR A 141 -25.03 1.76 15.00
C THR A 141 -24.01 2.61 14.23
N SER A 142 -23.15 1.97 13.43
CA SER A 142 -22.23 2.70 12.56
C SER A 142 -23.00 3.30 11.39
N ARG A 143 -23.39 4.57 11.52
CA ARG A 143 -24.05 5.32 10.45
C ARG A 143 -23.01 5.80 9.45
N ARG A 144 -22.91 5.15 8.29
CA ARG A 144 -22.05 5.63 7.20
C ARG A 144 -22.75 6.78 6.47
N THR A 145 -22.41 8.02 6.80
CA THR A 145 -22.90 9.21 6.09
C THR A 145 -22.12 9.36 4.78
N THR A 146 -22.74 9.08 3.64
CA THR A 146 -22.22 9.52 2.35
C THR A 146 -22.55 11.00 2.19
N THR A 147 -21.55 11.87 2.16
CA THR A 147 -21.71 13.26 1.70
C THR A 147 -21.87 13.24 0.18
N ALA A 148 -23.05 12.83 -0.28
CA ALA A 148 -23.47 12.92 -1.65
C ALA A 148 -24.88 13.52 -1.65
N THR A 149 -24.98 14.76 -2.14
CA THR A 149 -26.25 15.41 -2.48
C THR A 149 -27.16 14.39 -3.17
N SER A 150 -28.36 14.24 -2.61
CA SER A 150 -29.36 13.22 -2.89
C SER A 150 -29.45 12.77 -4.35
N ARG A 151 -29.25 11.48 -4.59
CA ARG A 151 -29.98 10.73 -5.62
C ARG A 151 -29.99 9.25 -5.25
N ALA A 152 -31.03 8.85 -4.52
CA ALA A 152 -31.38 7.44 -4.33
C ALA A 152 -31.59 6.80 -5.70
N GLY A 153 -30.82 5.76 -6.03
CA GLY A 153 -30.97 5.07 -7.31
C GLY A 153 -29.97 3.95 -7.50
N TYR A 154 -30.37 2.94 -8.27
CA TYR A 154 -29.53 1.83 -8.69
C TYR A 154 -28.41 2.32 -9.61
N ARG A 155 -27.16 1.90 -9.35
CA ARG A 155 -26.00 2.29 -10.17
C ARG A 155 -25.16 1.08 -10.56
N PRO A 156 -24.56 1.06 -11.77
CA PRO A 156 -23.70 -0.02 -12.21
C PRO A 156 -22.42 -0.07 -11.39
N ALA A 157 -22.00 -1.29 -11.02
CA ALA A 157 -20.81 -1.60 -10.21
C ALA A 157 -19.53 -0.82 -10.58
N PRO A 158 -19.12 -0.66 -11.86
CA PRO A 158 -17.87 0.05 -12.20
C PRO A 158 -17.88 1.54 -11.86
N ARG A 159 -19.05 2.18 -11.73
CA ARG A 159 -19.15 3.61 -11.37
C ARG A 159 -18.79 3.87 -9.90
N TRP A 160 -18.81 2.84 -9.05
CA TRP A 160 -18.36 2.89 -7.65
C TRP A 160 -16.85 3.01 -7.49
N LEU A 161 -16.06 2.50 -8.45
CA LEU A 161 -14.60 2.52 -8.41
C LEU A 161 -14.02 3.94 -8.55
N ARG A 162 -14.76 4.87 -9.19
CA ARG A 162 -14.25 6.19 -9.63
C ARG A 162 -14.46 7.33 -8.61
N ARG A 163 -15.17 7.12 -7.51
CA ARG A 163 -15.41 8.13 -6.45
C ARG A 163 -14.92 7.63 -5.09
N SER A 164 -13.61 7.45 -4.93
CA SER A 164 -12.96 7.38 -3.63
C SER A 164 -11.90 8.47 -3.53
N THR A 165 -12.36 9.72 -3.44
CA THR A 165 -11.57 10.86 -2.98
C THR A 165 -12.46 11.65 -2.01
N GLY A 166 -11.92 11.87 -0.82
CA GLY A 166 -12.61 12.38 0.36
C GLY A 166 -11.99 11.76 1.59
#